data_AF-A0A1J5HJ99-F1
#
_entry.id   AF-A0A1J5HJ99-F1
#
_cell.length_a   1.000
_cell.length_b   1.000
_cell.length_c   1.000
_cell.angle_alpha   90.00
_cell.angle_beta   90.00
_cell.angle_gamma   90.00
#
_symmetry.space_group_name_H-M   'P 1'
#
loop_
_entity.id
_entity.type
_entity.pdbx_description
1 polymer ?
#
loop_
_entity_poly.entity_id
_entity_poly.type
_entity_poly.pdbx_seq_one_letter_code
_entity_poly.pdbx_strand_id
1 'polypeptide(L)'
;MGMRNRNMKIRTSSLCSQNLDFPRKLILGSQSPGRKRVLEKMGYVFEVIRADIDEKAIRFDDPVRLTLALVNAKADALVAKIKEPAILIALDQVVICNNKILEKPADEKEAREYFAMYAIYPAETVTSVVVVNIANGKRVEGTDIAKIWIDKVPEDVVCRYIAEGNSFLCSGGFDHEHPLLLPYIKKIEGEPESVTGLPVALTESLIKLVLE
;
A
#
# COMPACT_ATOMS: atom_id res chain seq x y z
N MET A 1 50.90 27.93 25.31
CA MET A 1 49.69 28.43 24.64
C MET A 1 49.49 27.60 23.35
N GLY A 2 48.47 26.74 23.31
CA GLY A 2 48.02 26.08 22.06
C GLY A 2 48.52 24.66 21.77
N MET A 3 48.03 23.66 22.51
CA MET A 3 47.92 22.28 22.02
C MET A 3 46.92 22.24 20.86
N ARG A 4 47.22 21.52 19.77
CA ARG A 4 46.18 21.00 18.86
C ARG A 4 46.38 19.51 18.65
N ASN A 5 45.46 18.77 19.26
CA ASN A 5 45.26 17.35 19.12
C ASN A 5 44.88 16.98 17.69
N ARG A 6 45.40 15.82 17.28
CA ARG A 6 44.90 14.98 16.18
C ARG A 6 43.42 14.67 16.41
N ASN A 7 42.64 14.61 15.34
CA ASN A 7 41.58 13.60 15.24
C ASN A 7 41.27 13.27 13.79
N MET A 8 41.66 12.03 13.47
CA MET A 8 41.26 11.20 12.35
C MET A 8 39.72 11.14 12.31
N LYS A 9 39.10 11.62 11.24
CA LYS A 9 37.69 11.31 10.95
C LYS A 9 37.62 10.30 9.82
N ILE A 10 37.16 9.13 10.24
CA ILE A 10 36.83 7.92 9.54
C ILE A 10 36.05 8.26 8.26
N ARG A 11 36.56 7.84 7.09
CA ARG A 11 35.75 7.69 5.88
C ARG A 11 34.96 6.39 6.04
N THR A 12 33.74 6.47 6.54
CA THR A 12 32.78 5.37 6.43
C THR A 12 32.27 5.34 4.99
N SER A 13 32.61 4.24 4.33
CA SER A 13 32.11 3.79 3.05
C SER A 13 30.60 3.52 3.09
N SER A 14 29.94 3.84 1.97
CA SER A 14 28.98 2.97 1.28
C SER A 14 27.72 2.53 2.05
N LEU A 15 26.59 3.14 1.69
CA LEU A 15 25.48 2.38 1.11
C LEU A 15 24.76 3.24 0.07
N CYS A 16 24.55 2.63 -1.09
CA CYS A 16 23.96 3.18 -2.30
C CYS A 16 22.71 4.02 -2.03
N SER A 17 22.82 5.33 -2.25
CA SER A 17 21.72 6.07 -2.85
C SER A 17 21.78 5.76 -4.34
N GLN A 18 21.12 4.68 -4.78
CA GLN A 18 20.78 4.57 -6.19
C GLN A 18 19.72 5.64 -6.46
N ASN A 19 20.19 6.87 -6.66
CA ASN A 19 19.41 7.86 -7.40
C ASN A 19 19.23 7.26 -8.79
N LEU A 20 18.14 6.52 -8.98
CA LEU A 20 17.56 6.39 -10.30
C LEU A 20 17.20 7.82 -10.69
N ASP A 21 18.08 8.49 -11.43
CA ASP A 21 17.73 9.70 -12.16
C ASP A 21 16.48 9.32 -12.96
N PHE A 22 15.33 9.78 -12.49
CA PHE A 22 14.03 9.46 -13.04
C PHE A 22 13.57 10.67 -13.86
N PRO A 23 14.06 10.88 -15.10
CA PRO A 23 13.57 11.96 -15.95
C PRO A 23 12.15 11.67 -16.48
N ARG A 24 11.44 10.69 -15.91
CA ARG A 24 10.11 10.25 -16.35
C ARG A 24 9.09 10.56 -15.28
N LYS A 25 8.02 11.23 -15.68
CA LYS A 25 6.82 11.49 -14.88
C LYS A 25 6.30 10.18 -14.28
N LEU A 26 6.08 10.17 -12.96
CA LEU A 26 5.48 9.04 -12.24
C LEU A 26 4.02 9.34 -11.95
N ILE A 27 3.16 8.35 -12.16
CA ILE A 27 1.71 8.45 -11.92
C ILE A 27 1.30 7.36 -10.95
N LEU A 28 0.68 7.75 -9.83
CA LEU A 28 -0.01 6.84 -8.94
C LEU A 28 -1.49 6.75 -9.34
N GLY A 29 -1.90 5.57 -9.79
CA GLY A 29 -3.26 5.22 -10.20
C GLY A 29 -4.26 5.03 -9.04
N SER A 30 -4.03 5.66 -7.88
CA SER A 30 -4.75 5.38 -6.64
C SER A 30 -4.95 6.65 -5.81
N GLN A 31 -6.15 6.79 -5.23
CA GLN A 31 -6.47 7.88 -4.29
C GLN A 31 -6.21 7.54 -2.82
N SER A 32 -5.85 6.29 -2.49
CA SER A 32 -5.57 5.87 -1.11
C SER A 32 -4.54 6.78 -0.43
N PRO A 33 -4.86 7.42 0.71
CA PRO A 33 -3.91 8.20 1.47
C PRO A 33 -2.68 7.39 1.91
N GLY A 34 -2.87 6.13 2.32
CA GLY A 34 -1.78 5.25 2.72
C GLY A 34 -0.76 5.02 1.60
N ARG A 35 -1.25 4.70 0.38
CA ARG A 35 -0.37 4.49 -0.79
C ARG A 35 0.41 5.75 -1.17
N LYS A 36 -0.22 6.93 -1.08
CA LYS A 36 0.47 8.21 -1.30
C LYS A 36 1.60 8.41 -0.30
N ARG A 37 1.32 8.26 1.00
CA ARG A 37 2.33 8.39 2.06
C ARG A 37 3.49 7.44 1.86
N VAL A 38 3.24 6.17 1.50
CA VAL A 38 4.32 5.20 1.25
C VAL A 38 5.16 5.63 0.04
N LEU A 39 4.52 5.99 -1.07
CA LEU A 39 5.25 6.40 -2.27
C LEU A 39 6.06 7.69 -2.08
N GLU A 40 5.57 8.63 -1.26
CA GLU A 40 6.30 9.81 -0.82
C GLU A 40 7.50 9.45 0.07
N LYS A 41 7.33 8.52 1.03
CA LYS A 41 8.42 8.00 1.89
C LYS A 41 9.52 7.32 1.07
N MET A 42 9.17 6.69 -0.05
CA MET A 42 10.13 6.13 -1.02
C MET A 42 10.91 7.22 -1.80
N GLY A 43 10.57 8.50 -1.63
CA GLY A 43 11.27 9.64 -2.25
C GLY A 43 10.77 10.02 -3.64
N TYR A 44 9.63 9.47 -4.09
CA TYR A 44 9.09 9.79 -5.39
C TYR A 44 8.26 11.07 -5.40
N VAL A 45 8.38 11.83 -6.48
CA VAL A 45 7.44 12.89 -6.87
C VAL A 45 6.53 12.32 -7.96
N PHE A 46 5.22 12.43 -7.76
CA PHE A 46 4.24 11.80 -8.65
C PHE A 46 2.95 12.60 -8.78
N GLU A 47 2.22 12.34 -9.85
CA GLU A 47 0.84 12.79 -10.03
C GLU A 47 -0.13 11.68 -9.63
N VAL A 48 -1.30 12.06 -9.11
CA VAL A 48 -2.35 11.10 -8.76
C VAL A 48 -3.45 11.16 -9.81
N ILE A 49 -3.73 10.04 -10.45
CA ILE A 49 -4.84 9.91 -11.40
C ILE A 49 -5.75 8.79 -10.94
N ARG A 50 -7.07 9.06 -10.88
CA ARG A 50 -8.08 8.07 -10.49
C ARG A 50 -8.54 7.28 -11.71
N ALA A 51 -8.52 5.95 -11.61
CA ALA A 51 -9.23 5.09 -12.55
C ALA A 51 -10.75 5.23 -12.34
N ASP A 52 -11.48 5.38 -13.43
CA ASP A 52 -12.94 5.45 -13.39
C ASP A 52 -13.47 4.10 -13.87
N ILE A 53 -13.62 3.16 -12.92
CA ILE A 53 -14.10 1.80 -13.19
C ILE A 53 -15.18 1.44 -12.17
N ASP A 54 -16.12 0.60 -12.60
CA ASP A 54 -17.08 -0.03 -11.69
C ASP A 54 -16.43 -1.23 -11.00
N GLU A 55 -15.75 -0.96 -9.88
CA GLU A 55 -15.10 -2.01 -9.07
C GLU A 55 -16.11 -3.04 -8.57
N LYS A 56 -17.41 -2.71 -8.47
CA LYS A 56 -18.46 -3.63 -7.98
C LYS A 56 -18.84 -4.70 -8.99
N ALA A 57 -18.63 -4.43 -10.28
CA ALA A 57 -18.90 -5.38 -11.36
C ALA A 57 -17.87 -6.53 -11.44
N ILE A 58 -16.69 -6.37 -10.84
CA ILE A 58 -15.62 -7.36 -10.87
C ILE A 58 -15.62 -8.13 -9.55
N ARG A 59 -16.00 -9.41 -9.57
CA ARG A 59 -16.08 -10.25 -8.37
C ARG A 59 -15.44 -11.61 -8.62
N PHE A 60 -14.61 -12.03 -7.67
CA PHE A 60 -13.99 -13.35 -7.61
C PHE A 60 -13.91 -13.77 -6.14
N ASP A 61 -14.12 -15.06 -5.87
CA ASP A 61 -13.99 -15.60 -4.52
C ASP A 61 -12.51 -15.73 -4.11
N ASP A 62 -11.64 -15.96 -5.09
CA ASP A 62 -10.20 -16.00 -4.88
C ASP A 62 -9.63 -14.57 -4.76
N PRO A 63 -9.04 -14.19 -3.62
CA PRO A 63 -8.57 -12.83 -3.37
C PRO A 63 -7.50 -12.36 -4.35
N VAL A 64 -6.58 -13.24 -4.74
CA VAL A 64 -5.49 -12.92 -5.68
C VAL A 64 -6.06 -12.63 -7.07
N ARG A 65 -7.00 -13.46 -7.54
CA ARG A 65 -7.70 -13.22 -8.81
C ARG A 65 -8.52 -11.94 -8.77
N LEU A 66 -9.17 -11.65 -7.64
CA LEU A 66 -9.94 -10.43 -7.47
C LEU A 66 -9.04 -9.19 -7.60
N THR A 67 -7.96 -9.12 -6.82
CA THR A 67 -7.06 -7.97 -6.82
C THR A 67 -6.35 -7.80 -8.17
N LEU A 68 -5.92 -8.90 -8.81
CA LEU A 68 -5.32 -8.87 -10.14
C LEU A 68 -6.30 -8.35 -11.21
N ALA A 69 -7.56 -8.79 -11.17
CA ALA A 69 -8.58 -8.32 -12.12
C ALA A 69 -8.89 -6.83 -11.91
N LEU A 70 -9.06 -6.40 -10.67
CA LEU A 70 -9.30 -4.99 -10.33
C LEU A 70 -8.14 -4.09 -10.74
N VAL A 71 -6.90 -4.45 -10.38
CA VAL A 71 -5.73 -3.63 -10.73
C VAL A 71 -5.50 -3.55 -12.24
N ASN A 72 -5.73 -4.65 -12.97
CA ASN A 72 -5.61 -4.64 -14.43
C ASN A 72 -6.67 -3.74 -15.08
N ALA A 73 -7.93 -3.84 -14.64
CA ALA A 73 -8.99 -2.95 -15.11
C ALA A 73 -8.69 -1.46 -14.81
N LYS A 74 -8.15 -1.15 -13.62
CA LYS A 74 -7.70 0.21 -13.26
C LYS A 74 -6.59 0.68 -14.20
N ALA A 75 -5.58 -0.16 -14.42
CA ALA A 75 -4.45 0.16 -15.28
C ALA A 75 -4.90 0.39 -16.73
N ASP A 76 -5.78 -0.45 -17.29
CA ASP A 76 -6.30 -0.29 -18.66
C ASP A 76 -7.06 1.03 -18.83
N ALA A 77 -7.93 1.36 -17.87
CA ALA A 77 -8.67 2.62 -17.86
C ALA A 77 -7.76 3.86 -17.77
N LEU A 78 -6.63 3.75 -17.05
CA LEU A 78 -5.66 4.83 -16.90
C LEU A 78 -4.74 4.97 -18.11
N VAL A 79 -4.26 3.86 -18.68
CA VAL A 79 -3.43 3.85 -19.89
C VAL A 79 -4.15 4.55 -21.05
N ALA A 80 -5.47 4.36 -21.19
CA ALA A 80 -6.26 5.05 -22.21
C ALA A 80 -6.26 6.59 -22.05
N LYS A 81 -6.12 7.10 -20.81
CA LYS A 81 -6.19 8.53 -20.47
C LYS A 81 -4.83 9.23 -20.54
N ILE A 82 -3.73 8.54 -20.24
CA ILE A 82 -2.39 9.13 -20.17
C ILE A 82 -1.81 9.26 -21.59
N LYS A 83 -1.47 10.49 -22.00
CA LYS A 83 -0.95 10.78 -23.36
C LYS A 83 0.55 11.05 -23.40
N GLU A 84 1.13 11.43 -22.27
CA GLU A 84 2.55 11.74 -22.15
C GLU A 84 3.34 10.52 -21.67
N PRO A 85 4.62 10.39 -22.05
CA PRO A 85 5.52 9.40 -21.49
C PRO A 85 5.56 9.46 -19.96
N ALA A 86 5.18 8.37 -19.32
CA ALA A 86 5.14 8.25 -17.86
C ALA A 86 5.33 6.79 -17.42
N ILE A 87 5.63 6.60 -16.14
CA ILE A 87 5.48 5.32 -15.46
C ILE A 87 4.18 5.38 -14.65
N LEU A 88 3.24 4.48 -14.94
CA LEU A 88 2.00 4.32 -14.18
C LEU A 88 2.19 3.19 -13.17
N ILE A 89 1.86 3.44 -11.91
CA ILE A 89 1.73 2.43 -10.86
C ILE A 89 0.24 2.35 -10.48
N ALA A 90 -0.40 1.22 -10.76
CA ALA A 90 -1.75 0.91 -10.30
C ALA A 90 -1.69 -0.19 -9.24
N LEU A 91 -2.57 -0.10 -8.23
CA LEU A 91 -2.64 -1.09 -7.16
C LEU A 91 -4.09 -1.37 -6.77
N ASP A 92 -4.35 -2.61 -6.39
CA ASP A 92 -5.57 -3.00 -5.70
C ASP A 92 -5.26 -3.89 -4.49
N GLN A 93 -6.09 -3.83 -3.47
CA GLN A 93 -5.87 -4.59 -2.23
C GLN A 93 -7.20 -4.95 -1.59
N VAL A 94 -7.25 -6.20 -1.12
CA VAL A 94 -8.28 -6.67 -0.19
C VAL A 94 -7.66 -7.09 1.14
N VAL A 95 -8.49 -7.07 2.19
CA VAL A 95 -8.16 -7.65 3.49
C VAL A 95 -8.98 -8.92 3.65
N ILE A 96 -8.36 -9.97 4.15
CA ILE A 96 -9.00 -11.23 4.46
C ILE A 96 -8.88 -11.46 5.97
N CYS A 97 -9.94 -11.90 6.61
CA CYS A 97 -9.87 -12.40 7.97
C CYS A 97 -10.89 -13.53 8.14
N ASN A 98 -10.48 -14.62 8.77
CA ASN A 98 -11.32 -15.81 8.93
C ASN A 98 -11.98 -16.28 7.61
N ASN A 99 -11.19 -16.36 6.53
CA ASN A 99 -11.62 -16.74 5.17
C ASN A 99 -12.70 -15.83 4.55
N LYS A 100 -12.85 -14.60 5.04
CA LYS A 100 -13.77 -13.60 4.47
C LYS A 100 -13.00 -12.41 3.95
N ILE A 101 -13.31 -11.97 2.74
CA ILE A 101 -12.87 -10.69 2.21
C ILE A 101 -13.63 -9.58 2.94
N LEU A 102 -12.89 -8.64 3.50
CA LEU A 102 -13.39 -7.47 4.22
C LEU A 102 -13.17 -6.25 3.36
N GLU A 103 -14.27 -5.70 2.84
CA GLU A 103 -14.27 -4.43 2.15
C GLU A 103 -14.17 -3.28 3.18
N LYS A 104 -14.53 -2.07 2.77
CA LYS A 104 -14.71 -0.97 3.72
C LYS A 104 -15.99 -1.23 4.51
N PRO A 105 -15.99 -1.12 5.84
CA PRO A 105 -17.21 -1.28 6.61
C PRO A 105 -18.26 -0.27 6.12
N ALA A 106 -19.50 -0.71 5.98
CA ALA A 106 -20.62 0.12 5.55
C ALA A 106 -21.14 1.02 6.68
N ASP A 107 -20.98 0.57 7.93
CA ASP A 107 -21.44 1.26 9.14
C ASP A 107 -20.58 0.92 10.37
N GLU A 108 -20.85 1.60 11.48
CA GLU A 108 -20.12 1.40 12.74
C GLU A 108 -20.24 -0.03 13.28
N LYS A 109 -21.38 -0.69 13.02
CA LYS A 109 -21.63 -2.05 13.51
C LYS A 109 -20.69 -3.02 12.81
N GLU A 110 -20.58 -2.93 11.48
CA GLU A 110 -19.66 -3.74 10.70
C GLU A 110 -18.20 -3.47 11.08
N ALA A 111 -17.83 -2.21 11.31
CA ALA A 111 -16.48 -1.87 11.79
C ALA A 111 -16.15 -2.56 13.13
N ARG A 112 -17.10 -2.61 14.08
CA ARG A 112 -16.93 -3.33 15.36
C ARG A 112 -16.83 -4.84 15.15
N GLU A 113 -17.62 -5.41 14.24
CA GLU A 113 -17.55 -6.82 13.87
C GLU A 113 -16.15 -7.19 13.33
N TYR A 114 -15.53 -6.30 12.54
CA TYR A 114 -14.16 -6.50 12.05
C TYR A 114 -13.15 -6.51 13.20
N PHE A 115 -13.19 -5.52 14.11
CA PHE A 115 -12.31 -5.50 15.29
C PHE A 115 -12.48 -6.72 16.20
N ALA A 116 -13.72 -7.19 16.40
CA ALA A 116 -13.98 -8.41 17.16
C ALA A 116 -13.36 -9.65 16.51
N MET A 117 -13.35 -9.71 15.18
CA MET A 117 -12.73 -10.80 14.43
C MET A 117 -11.20 -10.76 14.47
N TYR A 118 -10.60 -9.56 14.40
CA TYR A 118 -9.14 -9.39 14.49
C TYR A 118 -8.56 -9.84 15.83
N ALA A 119 -9.35 -9.78 16.90
CA ALA A 119 -8.95 -10.30 18.20
C ALA A 119 -8.80 -11.84 18.25
N ILE A 120 -9.30 -12.55 17.24
CA ILE A 120 -9.33 -14.02 17.18
C ILE A 120 -8.46 -14.55 16.04
N TYR A 121 -8.51 -13.89 14.88
CA TYR A 121 -7.82 -14.32 13.66
C TYR A 121 -6.91 -13.20 13.13
N PRO A 122 -5.74 -13.54 12.57
CA PRO A 122 -4.95 -12.53 11.85
C PRO A 122 -5.72 -11.99 10.65
N ALA A 123 -5.47 -10.73 10.33
CA ALA A 123 -5.83 -10.18 9.04
C ALA A 123 -4.70 -10.46 8.03
N GLU A 124 -5.07 -10.78 6.80
CA GLU A 124 -4.16 -10.98 5.67
C GLU A 124 -4.48 -9.93 4.62
N THR A 125 -3.47 -9.20 4.14
CA THR A 125 -3.62 -8.29 3.01
C THR A 125 -3.13 -9.00 1.75
N VAL A 126 -3.92 -8.91 0.68
CA VAL A 126 -3.50 -9.35 -0.65
C VAL A 126 -3.48 -8.11 -1.52
N THR A 127 -2.31 -7.73 -2.03
CA THR A 127 -2.12 -6.52 -2.83
C THR A 127 -1.54 -6.88 -4.17
N SER A 128 -2.25 -6.56 -5.25
CA SER A 128 -1.74 -6.68 -6.61
C SER A 128 -1.28 -5.34 -7.13
N VAL A 129 -0.12 -5.32 -7.78
CA VAL A 129 0.54 -4.13 -8.32
C VAL A 129 0.76 -4.35 -9.81
N VAL A 130 0.38 -3.35 -10.61
CA VAL A 130 0.69 -3.29 -12.05
C VAL A 130 1.50 -2.02 -12.30
N VAL A 131 2.63 -2.18 -12.96
CA VAL A 131 3.46 -1.05 -13.42
C VAL A 131 3.48 -1.06 -14.94
N VAL A 132 3.21 0.10 -15.54
CA VAL A 132 3.20 0.29 -17.00
C VAL A 132 4.11 1.43 -17.38
N ASN A 133 5.01 1.18 -18.32
CA ASN A 133 5.76 2.22 -19.01
C ASN A 133 4.96 2.69 -20.24
N ILE A 134 4.35 3.86 -20.14
CA ILE A 134 3.45 4.40 -21.17
C ILE A 134 4.18 4.67 -22.48
N ALA A 135 5.49 4.97 -22.43
CA ALA A 135 6.25 5.33 -23.62
C ALA A 135 6.46 4.16 -24.60
N ASN A 136 6.56 2.93 -24.09
CA ASN A 136 6.83 1.73 -24.89
C ASN A 136 5.78 0.62 -24.70
N GLY A 137 4.78 0.82 -23.84
CA GLY A 137 3.73 -0.14 -23.55
C GLY A 137 4.16 -1.33 -22.68
N LYS A 138 5.40 -1.36 -22.17
CA LYS A 138 5.87 -2.46 -21.31
C LYS A 138 5.06 -2.47 -20.01
N ARG A 139 4.46 -3.63 -19.71
CA ARG A 139 3.66 -3.88 -18.51
C ARG A 139 4.27 -5.05 -17.74
N VAL A 140 4.35 -4.91 -16.43
CA VAL A 140 4.67 -5.99 -15.49
C VAL A 140 3.71 -5.92 -14.31
N GLU A 141 3.49 -7.06 -13.67
CA GLU A 141 2.59 -7.17 -12.53
C GLU A 141 3.15 -8.13 -11.48
N GLY A 142 2.65 -8.00 -10.26
CA GLY A 142 2.96 -8.92 -9.17
C GLY A 142 1.93 -8.81 -8.05
N THR A 143 1.94 -9.78 -7.15
CA THR A 143 1.07 -9.79 -5.98
C THR A 143 1.90 -10.05 -4.74
N ASP A 144 1.61 -9.30 -3.68
CA ASP A 144 2.21 -9.43 -2.36
C ASP A 144 1.14 -9.80 -1.33
N ILE A 145 1.55 -10.59 -0.33
CA ILE A 145 0.68 -11.02 0.77
C ILE A 145 1.39 -10.73 2.09
N ALA A 146 0.73 -10.00 2.98
CA ALA A 146 1.21 -9.75 4.33
C ALA A 146 0.15 -10.15 5.37
N LYS A 147 0.59 -10.50 6.58
CA LYS A 147 -0.29 -10.84 7.70
C LYS A 147 -0.04 -9.92 8.87
N ILE A 148 -1.11 -9.55 9.56
CA ILE A 148 -1.06 -8.72 10.75
C ILE A 148 -1.92 -9.32 11.85
N TRP A 149 -1.34 -9.37 13.05
CA TRP A 149 -2.01 -9.81 14.28
C TRP A 149 -2.28 -8.57 15.12
N ILE A 150 -3.56 -8.38 15.44
CA ILE A 150 -4.04 -7.27 16.25
C ILE A 150 -4.57 -7.89 17.55
N ASP A 151 -4.01 -7.48 18.69
CA ASP A 151 -4.56 -7.88 19.99
C ASP A 151 -5.95 -7.28 20.19
N LYS A 152 -6.69 -7.78 21.18
CA LYS A 152 -8.02 -7.24 21.50
C LYS A 152 -7.93 -5.74 21.80
N VAL A 153 -8.50 -4.93 20.91
CA VAL A 153 -8.61 -3.48 21.09
C VAL A 153 -9.75 -3.19 22.07
N PRO A 154 -9.51 -2.39 23.13
CA PRO A 154 -10.54 -1.97 24.06
C PRO A 154 -11.68 -1.22 23.36
N GLU A 155 -12.90 -1.41 23.85
CA GLU A 155 -14.10 -0.87 23.22
C GLU A 155 -14.08 0.66 23.13
N ASP A 156 -13.53 1.36 24.13
CA ASP A 156 -13.39 2.82 24.11
C ASP A 156 -12.43 3.31 23.03
N VAL A 157 -11.39 2.53 22.71
CA VAL A 157 -10.44 2.81 21.64
C VAL A 157 -11.11 2.57 20.28
N VAL A 158 -11.82 1.44 20.12
CA VAL A 158 -12.60 1.14 18.91
C VAL A 158 -13.63 2.24 18.65
N CYS A 159 -14.37 2.68 19.68
CA CYS A 159 -15.34 3.77 19.57
C CYS A 159 -14.69 5.06 19.06
N ARG A 160 -13.54 5.46 19.64
CA ARG A 160 -12.83 6.68 19.22
C ARG A 160 -12.34 6.58 17.79
N TYR A 161 -11.75 5.44 17.42
CA TYR A 161 -11.23 5.23 16.07
C TYR A 161 -12.33 5.24 15.00
N ILE A 162 -13.50 4.64 15.28
CA ILE A 162 -14.67 4.68 14.40
C ILE A 162 -15.22 6.11 14.29
N ALA A 163 -15.30 6.84 15.41
CA ALA A 163 -15.80 8.21 15.45
C ALA A 163 -14.94 9.20 14.64
N GLU A 164 -13.64 8.92 14.47
CA GLU A 164 -12.75 9.69 13.58
C GLU A 164 -13.04 9.44 12.08
N GLY A 165 -13.85 8.43 11.76
CA GLY A 165 -14.21 8.05 10.39
C GLY A 165 -13.13 7.27 9.64
N ASN A 166 -11.97 7.04 10.25
CA ASN A 166 -10.82 6.37 9.64
C ASN A 166 -11.15 4.94 9.17
N SER A 167 -11.98 4.23 9.92
CA SER A 167 -12.42 2.86 9.58
C SER A 167 -13.15 2.78 8.23
N PHE A 168 -13.79 3.86 7.77
CA PHE A 168 -14.53 3.86 6.51
C PHE A 168 -13.67 4.19 5.28
N LEU A 169 -12.38 4.47 5.47
CA LEU A 169 -11.48 4.91 4.40
C LEU A 169 -10.69 3.75 3.77
N CYS A 170 -10.49 2.64 4.48
CA CYS A 170 -9.66 1.51 4.07
C CYS A 170 -10.41 0.16 4.12
N SER A 171 -10.01 -0.77 3.25
CA SER A 171 -10.51 -2.15 3.30
C SER A 171 -10.08 -2.81 4.62
N GLY A 172 -10.97 -3.57 5.25
CA GLY A 172 -10.77 -4.09 6.61
C GLY A 172 -10.92 -3.05 7.72
N GLY A 173 -11.06 -1.77 7.39
CA GLY A 173 -11.42 -0.72 8.34
C GLY A 173 -10.46 -0.52 9.50
N PHE A 174 -9.16 -0.79 9.32
CA PHE A 174 -8.10 -0.43 10.26
C PHE A 174 -6.90 0.21 9.54
N ASP A 175 -6.17 1.06 10.26
CA ASP A 175 -4.86 1.59 9.86
C ASP A 175 -3.88 1.25 10.99
N HIS A 176 -2.94 0.35 10.69
CA HIS A 176 -2.00 -0.16 11.69
C HIS A 176 -0.97 0.89 12.16
N GLU A 177 -0.80 1.98 11.41
CA GLU A 177 0.04 3.12 11.80
C GLU A 177 -0.74 4.11 12.69
N HIS A 178 -2.06 3.96 12.84
CA HIS A 178 -2.88 4.91 13.58
C HIS A 178 -2.52 4.92 15.08
N PRO A 179 -2.31 6.07 15.73
CA PRO A 179 -1.88 6.14 17.13
C PRO A 179 -2.79 5.38 18.11
N LEU A 180 -4.10 5.32 17.83
CA LEU A 180 -5.05 4.54 18.64
C LEU A 180 -4.88 3.03 18.50
N LEU A 181 -4.43 2.54 17.35
CA LEU A 181 -4.36 1.11 17.03
C LEU A 181 -2.95 0.54 17.16
N LEU A 182 -1.92 1.37 16.94
CA LEU A 182 -0.51 1.00 16.99
C LEU A 182 -0.11 0.21 18.26
N PRO A 183 -0.59 0.55 19.48
CA PRO A 183 -0.28 -0.22 20.68
C PRO A 183 -0.80 -1.66 20.70
N TYR A 184 -1.76 -1.98 19.82
CA TYR A 184 -2.41 -3.29 19.73
C TYR A 184 -1.89 -4.12 18.56
N ILE A 185 -0.94 -3.60 17.77
CA ILE A 185 -0.31 -4.38 16.70
C ILE A 185 0.74 -5.30 17.34
N LYS A 186 0.44 -6.60 17.36
CA LYS A 186 1.29 -7.60 17.99
C LYS A 186 2.43 -8.05 17.10
N LYS A 187 2.12 -8.26 15.81
CA LYS A 187 3.06 -8.81 14.84
C LYS A 187 2.61 -8.47 13.42
N ILE A 188 3.59 -8.23 12.56
CA ILE A 188 3.42 -8.21 11.10
C ILE A 188 4.36 -9.26 10.50
N GLU A 189 3.85 -10.07 9.59
CA GLU A 189 4.64 -10.91 8.68
C GLU A 189 4.53 -10.31 7.27
N GLY A 190 5.67 -9.99 6.67
CA GLY A 190 5.74 -9.16 5.45
C GLY A 190 6.20 -7.73 5.76
N GLU A 191 6.14 -6.85 4.77
CA GLU A 191 6.47 -5.43 4.94
C GLU A 191 5.28 -4.69 5.60
N PRO A 192 5.49 -3.80 6.59
CA PRO A 192 4.41 -2.96 7.12
C PRO A 192 3.68 -2.18 6.03
N GLU A 193 4.39 -1.70 5.01
CA GLU A 193 3.84 -0.98 3.87
C GLU A 193 2.92 -1.86 3.01
N SER A 194 3.10 -3.18 3.00
CA SER A 194 2.17 -4.14 2.39
C SER A 194 0.82 -4.17 3.11
N VAL A 195 0.80 -3.92 4.43
CA VAL A 195 -0.44 -3.77 5.19
C VAL A 195 -1.10 -2.42 4.85
N THR A 196 -0.31 -1.35 4.73
CA THR A 196 -0.79 -0.02 4.29
C THR A 196 -1.32 -0.02 2.85
N GLY A 197 -0.81 -0.93 2.02
CA GLY A 197 -1.30 -1.20 0.69
C GLY A 197 -0.40 -0.84 -0.48
N LEU A 198 0.89 -0.66 -0.22
CA LEU A 198 1.92 -0.51 -1.22
C LEU A 198 3.15 -1.34 -0.81
N PRO A 199 3.29 -2.58 -1.30
CA PRO A 199 4.45 -3.42 -1.01
C PRO A 199 5.69 -2.80 -1.67
N VAL A 200 6.62 -2.28 -0.88
CA VAL A 200 7.74 -1.45 -1.35
C VAL A 200 8.70 -2.26 -2.20
N ALA A 201 9.16 -3.40 -1.70
CA ALA A 201 10.13 -4.23 -2.42
C ALA A 201 9.57 -4.72 -3.76
N LEU A 202 8.30 -5.16 -3.78
CA LEU A 202 7.62 -5.55 -5.02
C LEU A 202 7.51 -4.37 -5.99
N THR A 203 7.04 -3.21 -5.51
CA THR A 203 6.81 -2.03 -6.35
C THR A 203 8.12 -1.54 -6.97
N GLU A 204 9.21 -1.47 -6.21
CA GLU A 204 10.53 -1.09 -6.74
C GLU A 204 11.04 -2.09 -7.79
N SER A 205 10.85 -3.39 -7.56
CA SER A 205 11.24 -4.43 -8.52
C SER A 205 10.49 -4.28 -9.84
N LEU A 206 9.17 -4.09 -9.78
CA LEU A 206 8.34 -3.89 -10.96
C LEU A 206 8.71 -2.60 -11.72
N ILE A 207 9.02 -1.52 -10.99
CA ILE A 207 9.51 -0.27 -11.60
C ILE A 207 10.81 -0.50 -12.38
N LYS A 208 11.79 -1.21 -11.79
CA LYS A 208 13.05 -1.54 -12.47
C LYS A 208 12.79 -2.35 -13.74
N LEU A 209 11.95 -3.38 -13.64
CA LEU A 209 11.61 -4.25 -14.75
C LEU A 209 10.95 -3.52 -15.93
N VAL A 210 10.13 -2.47 -15.73
CA VAL A 210 9.55 -1.73 -16.86
C VAL A 210 10.50 -0.70 -17.51
N LEU A 211 11.61 -0.38 -16.83
CA LEU A 211 12.61 0.57 -17.30
C LEU A 211 13.74 -0.09 -18.07
N GLU A 212 14.03 -1.35 -17.78
CA GLU A 212 14.89 -2.23 -18.59
C GLU A 212 14.33 -2.48 -19.99
#